data_AF-A0A2D8ADD1-F1
#
_entry.id   AF-A0A2D8ADD1-F1
#
_cell.length_a   1.000
_cell.length_b   1.000
_cell.length_c   1.000
_cell.angle_alpha   90.00
_cell.angle_beta   90.00
_cell.angle_gamma   90.00
#
_symmetry.space_group_name_H-M   'P 1'
#
loop_
_entity.id
_entity.type
_entity.pdbx_description
1 polymer ?
#
loop_
_entity_poly.entity_id
_entity_poly.type
_entity_poly.pdbx_seq_one_letter_code
_entity_poly.pdbx_strand_id
1 'polypeptide(L)'
;MRELTLRVLNHEQSLKEQTPMATAEALNLELTIRLLLNELAQLKPAPLFLPSAKDRRLHKVMHTLVREPGNQQKLEELADGSGASIRTLERLFKKETGMSFQQWRTRRKLLESINRLVEGESSAAIAHSLGYRSSSAFVAAFRRHFGVPPQSFIRSAG
;
A
#
# COMPACT_ATOMS: atom_id res chain seq x y z
N MET A 1 35.77 -20.89 -2.69
CA MET A 1 34.98 -20.39 -1.54
C MET A 1 34.69 -18.88 -1.59
N ARG A 2 35.48 -17.95 -1.03
CA ARG A 2 36.77 -17.43 -1.57
C ARG A 2 36.88 -17.34 -3.11
N GLU A 3 35.74 -17.35 -3.80
CA GLU A 3 35.64 -17.38 -5.27
C GLU A 3 34.52 -16.49 -5.82
N LEU A 4 33.42 -16.29 -5.09
CA LEU A 4 32.30 -15.46 -5.58
C LEU A 4 32.66 -13.98 -5.71
N THR A 5 33.53 -13.44 -4.85
CA THR A 5 33.99 -12.04 -4.92
C THR A 5 34.90 -11.76 -6.13
N LEU A 6 35.57 -12.79 -6.67
CA LEU A 6 36.50 -12.63 -7.82
C LEU A 6 35.77 -12.66 -9.17
N ARG A 7 34.54 -13.17 -9.24
CA ARG A 7 33.76 -13.18 -10.49
C ARG A 7 33.23 -11.80 -10.91
N VAL A 8 33.06 -10.87 -9.96
CA VAL A 8 32.70 -9.48 -10.28
C VAL A 8 33.88 -8.73 -10.91
N LEU A 9 35.08 -8.89 -10.35
CA LEU A 9 36.30 -8.22 -10.83
C LEU A 9 36.81 -8.76 -12.18
N ASN A 10 36.66 -10.07 -12.46
CA ASN A 10 37.09 -10.61 -13.76
C ASN A 10 36.16 -10.27 -14.93
N HIS A 11 34.94 -9.76 -14.70
CA HIS A 11 34.10 -9.29 -15.80
C HIS A 11 34.55 -7.91 -16.33
N GLU A 12 35.20 -7.10 -15.49
CA GLU A 12 35.68 -5.76 -15.85
C GLU A 12 36.81 -5.77 -16.90
N GLN A 13 37.54 -6.88 -17.05
CA GLN A 13 38.62 -6.96 -18.04
C GLN A 13 38.15 -7.33 -19.45
N SER A 14 37.06 -8.09 -19.59
CA SER A 14 36.52 -8.47 -20.91
C SER A 14 35.67 -7.37 -21.57
N LEU A 15 35.25 -6.34 -20.82
CA LEU A 15 34.40 -5.25 -21.31
C LEU A 15 35.19 -4.03 -21.81
N LYS A 16 36.52 -4.02 -21.71
CA LYS A 16 37.35 -2.86 -22.08
C LYS A 16 37.48 -2.59 -23.58
N GLU A 17 37.03 -3.50 -24.44
CA GLU A 17 37.18 -3.38 -25.90
C GLU A 17 35.85 -3.21 -26.66
N GLN A 18 34.70 -3.15 -25.98
CA GLN A 18 33.40 -3.00 -26.65
C GLN A 18 32.54 -1.88 -26.04
N THR A 19 32.61 -0.72 -26.68
CA THR A 19 31.65 0.40 -26.64
C THR A 19 31.57 1.20 -25.32
N PRO A 20 32.30 2.34 -25.22
CA PRO A 20 32.23 3.26 -24.07
C PRO A 20 30.83 3.80 -23.73
N MET A 21 29.90 3.75 -24.68
CA MET A 21 28.53 4.25 -24.52
C MET A 21 27.69 3.37 -23.59
N ALA A 22 27.87 2.04 -23.62
CA ALA A 22 27.13 1.12 -22.73
C ALA A 22 27.53 1.31 -21.26
N THR A 23 28.80 1.63 -20.99
CA THR A 23 29.30 1.93 -19.64
C THR A 23 28.75 3.26 -19.12
N ALA A 24 28.60 4.26 -19.99
CA ALA A 24 27.98 5.54 -19.65
C ALA A 24 26.48 5.41 -19.37
N GLU A 25 25.76 4.59 -20.15
CA GLU A 25 24.36 4.26 -19.93
C GLU A 25 24.13 3.54 -18.59
N ALA A 26 24.96 2.55 -18.26
CA ALA A 26 24.91 1.85 -16.98
C ALA A 26 25.17 2.80 -15.79
N LEU A 27 26.16 3.68 -15.90
CA LEU A 27 26.46 4.70 -14.89
C LEU A 27 25.31 5.70 -14.73
N ASN A 28 24.71 6.17 -15.84
CA ASN A 28 23.56 7.06 -15.83
C ASN A 28 22.33 6.40 -15.19
N LEU A 29 22.10 5.10 -15.44
CA LEU A 29 21.01 4.35 -14.81
C LEU A 29 21.23 4.23 -13.30
N GLU A 30 22.45 3.93 -12.84
CA GLU A 30 22.74 3.87 -11.41
C GLU A 30 22.59 5.24 -10.72
N LEU A 31 23.09 6.32 -11.34
CA LEU A 31 22.90 7.69 -10.84
C LEU A 31 21.42 8.08 -10.79
N THR A 32 20.64 7.71 -11.80
CA THR A 32 19.19 7.93 -11.84
C THR A 32 18.47 7.16 -10.73
N ILE A 33 18.80 5.88 -10.51
CA ILE A 33 18.22 5.07 -9.42
C ILE A 33 18.58 5.69 -8.06
N ARG A 34 19.84 6.10 -7.85
CA ARG A 34 20.29 6.75 -6.60
C ARG A 34 19.55 8.06 -6.36
N LEU A 35 19.36 8.89 -7.38
CA LEU A 35 18.58 10.13 -7.29
C LEU A 35 17.11 9.86 -6.93
N LEU A 36 16.46 8.93 -7.64
CA LEU A 36 15.08 8.53 -7.36
C LEU A 36 14.92 7.98 -5.93
N LEU A 37 15.86 7.15 -5.46
CA LEU A 37 15.86 6.64 -4.08
C LEU A 37 16.05 7.76 -3.05
N ASN A 38 16.89 8.77 -3.33
CA ASN A 38 17.06 9.93 -2.47
C ASN A 38 15.77 10.77 -2.40
N GLU A 39 15.15 11.08 -3.53
CA GLU A 39 13.85 11.79 -3.58
C GLU A 39 12.78 11.02 -2.79
N LEU A 40 12.63 9.71 -3.04
CA LEU A 40 11.70 8.83 -2.32
C LEU A 40 11.96 8.79 -0.80
N ALA A 41 13.21 8.93 -0.36
CA ALA A 41 13.58 8.97 1.05
C ALA A 41 13.25 10.33 1.71
N GLN A 42 13.21 11.43 0.95
CA GLN A 42 12.80 12.75 1.42
C GLN A 42 11.28 12.95 1.41
N LEU A 43 10.54 12.15 0.63
CA LEU A 43 9.08 12.15 0.66
C LEU A 43 8.56 11.75 2.05
N LYS A 44 7.65 12.58 2.59
CA LYS A 44 6.85 12.18 3.75
C LYS A 44 6.06 10.91 3.39
N PRO A 45 6.07 9.85 4.22
CA PRO A 45 5.39 8.60 3.89
C PRO A 45 3.94 8.83 3.50
N ALA A 46 3.61 8.55 2.24
CA ALA A 46 2.25 8.76 1.76
C ALA A 46 1.28 7.89 2.59
N PRO A 47 0.22 8.46 3.18
CA PRO A 47 -0.79 7.69 3.93
C PRO A 47 -1.56 6.68 3.05
N LEU A 48 -1.24 6.66 1.75
CA LEU A 48 -1.83 5.89 0.67
C LEU A 48 -1.46 4.38 0.62
N PHE A 49 -0.38 3.96 1.28
CA PHE A 49 0.06 2.56 1.22
C PHE A 49 -0.93 1.57 1.89
N LEU A 50 -1.33 0.50 1.21
CA LEU A 50 -2.08 -0.62 1.81
C LEU A 50 -1.23 -1.90 1.76
N PRO A 51 -0.82 -2.47 2.91
CA PRO A 51 -0.06 -3.72 2.92
C PRO A 51 -0.90 -4.88 2.36
N SER A 52 -0.29 -5.72 1.53
CA SER A 52 -0.87 -6.96 1.00
C SER A 52 -0.50 -8.18 1.87
N ALA A 53 -1.27 -9.26 1.73
CA ALA A 53 -1.01 -10.53 2.40
C ALA A 53 -0.16 -11.48 1.55
N LYS A 54 0.71 -12.24 2.23
CA LYS A 54 1.46 -13.38 1.69
C LYS A 54 0.78 -14.71 2.06
N ASP A 55 0.23 -14.86 3.26
CA ASP A 55 -0.54 -16.05 3.62
C ASP A 55 -1.87 -16.11 2.85
N ARG A 56 -2.11 -17.23 2.13
CA ARG A 56 -3.31 -17.45 1.30
C ARG A 56 -4.63 -17.23 2.05
N ARG A 57 -4.68 -17.51 3.35
CA ARG A 57 -5.90 -17.39 4.17
C ARG A 57 -6.19 -15.92 4.50
N LEU A 58 -5.16 -15.17 4.85
CA LEU A 58 -5.25 -13.72 5.03
C LEU A 58 -5.56 -13.02 3.68
N HIS A 59 -4.94 -13.48 2.59
CA HIS A 59 -5.17 -12.97 1.24
C HIS A 59 -6.64 -13.10 0.83
N LYS A 60 -7.30 -14.25 1.06
CA LYS A 60 -8.75 -14.41 0.83
C LYS A 60 -9.58 -13.33 1.53
N VAL A 61 -9.33 -13.12 2.82
CA VAL A 61 -10.07 -12.14 3.65
C VAL A 61 -9.85 -10.71 3.15
N MET A 62 -8.60 -10.35 2.85
CA MET A 62 -8.28 -9.04 2.27
C MET A 62 -8.91 -8.85 0.89
N HIS A 63 -8.88 -9.87 0.03
CA HIS A 63 -9.42 -9.81 -1.32
C HIS A 63 -10.93 -9.52 -1.33
N THR A 64 -11.72 -10.15 -0.45
CA THR A 64 -13.14 -9.82 -0.27
C THR A 64 -13.32 -8.33 0.07
N LEU A 65 -12.56 -7.81 1.04
CA LEU A 65 -12.63 -6.40 1.44
C LEU A 65 -12.00 -5.42 0.42
N VAL A 66 -11.16 -5.88 -0.50
CA VAL A 66 -10.66 -5.06 -1.61
C VAL A 66 -11.74 -4.89 -2.67
N ARG A 67 -12.45 -5.98 -3.02
CA ARG A 67 -13.55 -5.99 -3.99
C ARG A 67 -14.79 -5.26 -3.47
N GLU A 68 -15.09 -5.39 -2.18
CA GLU A 68 -16.23 -4.76 -1.53
C GLU A 68 -15.79 -3.97 -0.29
N PRO A 69 -15.27 -2.73 -0.44
CA PRO A 69 -14.82 -1.93 0.70
C PRO A 69 -15.93 -1.58 1.70
N GLY A 70 -17.19 -1.53 1.24
CA GLY A 70 -18.37 -1.35 2.07
C GLY A 70 -18.87 -2.60 2.79
N ASN A 71 -18.31 -3.79 2.49
CA ASN A 71 -18.70 -5.06 3.11
C ASN A 71 -18.67 -4.94 4.64
N GLN A 72 -19.79 -5.34 5.28
CA GLN A 72 -19.99 -5.14 6.71
C GLN A 72 -19.55 -6.32 7.59
N GLN A 73 -19.22 -7.48 6.99
CA GLN A 73 -18.95 -8.73 7.71
C GLN A 73 -17.89 -8.58 8.80
N LYS A 74 -18.06 -9.31 9.90
CA LYS A 74 -17.07 -9.35 10.98
C LYS A 74 -15.90 -10.29 10.64
N LEU A 75 -14.84 -10.27 11.46
CA LEU A 75 -13.66 -11.12 11.18
C LEU A 75 -14.00 -12.61 11.36
N GLU A 76 -14.93 -12.89 12.26
CA GLU A 76 -15.58 -14.17 12.53
C GLU A 76 -16.20 -14.74 11.24
N GLU A 77 -17.12 -14.02 10.62
CA GLU A 77 -17.81 -14.45 9.38
C GLU A 77 -16.84 -14.61 8.20
N LEU A 78 -15.79 -13.79 8.14
CA LEU A 78 -14.74 -13.88 7.13
C LEU A 78 -13.76 -15.05 7.40
N ALA A 79 -13.66 -15.51 8.65
CA ALA A 79 -12.80 -16.63 9.03
C ALA A 79 -13.29 -17.95 8.45
N ASP A 80 -14.60 -18.18 8.48
CA ASP A 80 -15.26 -19.41 8.02
C ASP A 80 -14.94 -19.72 6.54
N GLY A 81 -14.97 -18.71 5.66
CA GLY A 81 -14.58 -18.87 4.24
C GLY A 81 -13.06 -18.91 3.98
N SER A 82 -12.24 -18.54 4.96
CA SER A 82 -10.79 -18.39 4.80
C SER A 82 -10.02 -19.71 4.98
N GLY A 83 -10.50 -20.62 5.85
CA GLY A 83 -9.74 -21.78 6.32
C GLY A 83 -8.72 -21.43 7.42
N ALA A 84 -8.97 -20.38 8.20
CA ALA A 84 -8.21 -19.98 9.38
C ALA A 84 -9.17 -19.62 10.51
N SER A 85 -8.77 -19.87 11.76
CA SER A 85 -9.47 -19.32 12.92
C SER A 85 -9.24 -17.81 13.07
N ILE A 86 -10.15 -17.11 13.74
CA ILE A 86 -10.05 -15.67 14.04
C ILE A 86 -8.68 -15.31 14.63
N ARG A 87 -8.25 -16.01 15.69
CA ARG A 87 -6.93 -15.86 16.33
C ARG A 87 -5.75 -16.02 15.36
N THR A 88 -5.90 -16.88 14.35
CA THR A 88 -4.89 -17.04 13.29
C THR A 88 -4.87 -15.83 12.36
N LEU A 89 -6.04 -15.33 11.94
CA LEU A 89 -6.15 -14.15 11.09
C LEU A 89 -5.66 -12.89 11.79
N GLU A 90 -6.01 -12.65 13.06
CA GLU A 90 -5.50 -11.51 13.84
C GLU A 90 -3.97 -11.51 13.93
N ARG A 91 -3.38 -12.68 14.22
CA ARG A 91 -1.93 -12.85 14.25
C ARG A 91 -1.30 -12.63 12.87
N LEU A 92 -1.92 -13.09 11.79
CA LEU A 92 -1.44 -12.86 10.42
C LEU A 92 -1.55 -11.38 10.02
N PHE A 93 -2.66 -10.71 10.31
CA PHE A 93 -2.81 -9.26 10.12
C PHE A 93 -1.67 -8.49 10.81
N LYS A 94 -1.42 -8.77 12.09
CA LYS A 94 -0.32 -8.10 12.82
C LYS A 94 1.06 -8.47 12.29
N LYS A 95 1.31 -9.74 11.97
CA LYS A 95 2.62 -10.22 11.47
C LYS A 95 2.96 -9.67 10.08
N GLU A 96 2.00 -9.62 9.16
CA GLU A 96 2.26 -9.28 7.76
C GLU A 96 2.03 -7.80 7.44
N THR A 97 1.16 -7.10 8.20
CA THR A 97 0.79 -5.70 7.91
C THR A 97 1.15 -4.71 9.03
N GLY A 98 1.51 -5.20 10.23
CA GLY A 98 1.62 -4.37 11.44
C GLY A 98 0.29 -3.87 12.01
N MET A 99 -0.82 -4.02 11.27
CA MET A 99 -2.14 -3.48 11.59
C MET A 99 -3.05 -4.56 12.19
N SER A 100 -4.08 -4.15 12.93
CA SER A 100 -5.22 -5.02 13.22
C SER A 100 -6.17 -5.07 12.03
N PHE A 101 -7.05 -6.06 11.97
CA PHE A 101 -8.11 -6.15 10.96
C PHE A 101 -8.88 -4.83 10.80
N GLN A 102 -9.32 -4.21 11.91
CA GLN A 102 -10.09 -2.97 11.88
C GLN A 102 -9.26 -1.77 11.40
N GLN A 103 -7.96 -1.71 11.74
CA GLN A 103 -7.05 -0.68 11.23
C GLN A 103 -6.87 -0.82 9.71
N TRP A 104 -6.60 -2.03 9.23
CA TRP A 104 -6.41 -2.32 7.80
C TRP A 104 -7.70 -2.06 6.99
N ARG A 105 -8.86 -2.52 7.47
CA ARG A 105 -10.17 -2.31 6.83
C ARG A 105 -10.58 -0.84 6.80
N THR A 106 -10.34 -0.10 7.88
CA THR A 106 -10.52 1.37 7.89
C THR A 106 -9.62 2.01 6.84
N ARG A 107 -8.35 1.59 6.74
CA ARG A 107 -7.43 2.13 5.73
C ARG A 107 -7.91 1.83 4.31
N ARG A 108 -8.31 0.60 3.97
CA ARG A 108 -8.85 0.26 2.64
C ARG A 108 -10.06 1.13 2.26
N LYS A 109 -11.01 1.34 3.19
CA LYS A 109 -12.17 2.24 3.01
C LYS A 109 -11.74 3.70 2.77
N LEU A 110 -10.75 4.18 3.52
CA LEU A 110 -10.26 5.55 3.35
C LEU A 110 -9.52 5.75 2.01
N LEU A 111 -8.79 4.75 1.52
CA LEU A 111 -8.17 4.79 0.19
C LEU A 111 -9.23 4.74 -0.92
N GLU A 112 -10.26 3.90 -0.77
CA GLU A 112 -11.42 3.89 -1.68
C GLU A 112 -12.09 5.26 -1.77
N SER A 113 -12.23 5.95 -0.64
CA SER A 113 -12.88 7.26 -0.62
C SER A 113 -12.12 8.34 -1.39
N ILE A 114 -10.80 8.22 -1.59
CA ILE A 114 -10.04 9.21 -2.37
C ILE A 114 -10.50 9.20 -3.83
N ASN A 115 -10.60 8.03 -4.45
CA ASN A 115 -11.04 7.90 -5.85
C ASN A 115 -12.44 8.52 -6.03
N ARG A 116 -13.36 8.18 -5.14
CA ARG A 116 -14.74 8.69 -5.14
C ARG A 116 -14.84 10.20 -4.93
N LEU A 117 -13.97 10.76 -4.08
CA LEU A 117 -13.87 12.20 -3.87
C LEU A 117 -13.33 12.93 -5.10
N VAL A 118 -12.40 12.32 -5.85
CA VAL A 118 -11.93 12.83 -7.15
C VAL A 118 -13.04 12.76 -8.21
N GLU A 119 -13.86 11.71 -8.19
CA GLU A 119 -15.06 11.56 -9.02
C GLU A 119 -16.22 12.50 -8.61
N GLY A 120 -16.07 13.28 -7.53
CA GLY A 120 -17.04 14.25 -7.07
C GLY A 120 -18.15 13.70 -6.16
N GLU A 121 -18.07 12.45 -5.70
CA GLU A 121 -19.03 11.91 -4.73
C GLU A 121 -19.03 12.75 -3.42
N SER A 122 -20.24 13.00 -2.89
CA SER A 122 -20.38 13.69 -1.60
C SER A 122 -19.93 12.82 -0.43
N SER A 123 -19.42 13.44 0.64
CA SER A 123 -19.06 12.74 1.89
C SER A 123 -20.20 11.89 2.48
N ALA A 124 -21.46 12.24 2.20
CA ALA A 124 -22.62 11.46 2.64
C ALA A 124 -22.83 10.19 1.80
N ALA A 125 -22.71 10.29 0.47
CA ALA A 125 -22.78 9.14 -0.44
C ALA A 125 -21.65 8.14 -0.16
N ILE A 126 -20.41 8.64 -0.04
CA ILE A 126 -19.22 7.84 0.32
C ILE A 126 -19.39 7.18 1.69
N ALA A 127 -19.91 7.89 2.70
CA ALA A 127 -20.14 7.31 4.01
C ALA A 127 -21.14 6.16 3.94
N HIS A 128 -22.22 6.30 3.18
CA HIS A 128 -23.23 5.26 2.99
C HIS A 128 -22.66 4.05 2.22
N SER A 129 -22.06 4.26 1.04
CA SER A 129 -21.55 3.19 0.17
C SER A 129 -20.41 2.39 0.81
N LEU A 130 -19.58 3.04 1.64
CA LEU A 130 -18.52 2.38 2.39
C LEU A 130 -19.01 1.80 3.74
N GLY A 131 -20.29 1.91 4.09
CA GLY A 131 -20.83 1.35 5.34
C GLY A 131 -20.27 2.04 6.60
N TYR A 132 -20.18 3.36 6.61
CA TYR A 132 -20.04 4.16 7.83
C TYR A 132 -21.43 4.51 8.38
N ARG A 133 -21.57 4.55 9.70
CA ARG A 133 -22.85 4.89 10.38
C ARG A 133 -23.37 6.30 10.10
N SER A 134 -22.50 7.22 9.65
CA SER A 134 -22.87 8.60 9.29
C SER A 134 -21.75 9.29 8.51
N SER A 135 -22.09 10.36 7.78
CA SER A 135 -21.12 11.26 7.12
C SER A 135 -20.06 11.80 8.10
N SER A 136 -20.47 12.24 9.29
CA SER A 136 -19.56 12.73 10.32
C SER A 136 -18.58 11.66 10.82
N ALA A 137 -19.00 10.39 10.88
CA ALA A 137 -18.11 9.28 11.25
C ALA A 137 -17.06 9.00 10.17
N PHE A 138 -17.43 9.10 8.89
CA PHE A 138 -16.48 9.05 7.77
C PHE A 138 -15.49 10.23 7.82
N VAL A 139 -15.97 11.46 7.90
CA VAL A 139 -15.14 12.69 7.94
C VAL A 139 -14.15 12.65 9.12
N ALA A 140 -14.58 12.20 10.30
CA ALA A 140 -13.71 12.04 11.46
C ALA A 140 -12.63 10.96 11.24
N ALA A 141 -12.98 9.81 10.64
CA ALA A 141 -12.03 8.76 10.31
C ALA A 141 -11.01 9.22 9.26
N PHE A 142 -11.47 9.94 8.23
CA PHE A 142 -10.64 10.50 7.16
C PHE A 142 -9.65 11.52 7.73
N ARG A 143 -10.13 12.51 8.49
CA ARG A 143 -9.27 13.53 9.12
C ARG A 143 -8.25 12.92 10.08
N ARG A 144 -8.60 11.88 10.82
CA ARG A 144 -7.66 11.17 11.72
C ARG A 144 -6.52 10.47 10.96
N HIS A 145 -6.75 10.05 9.71
CA HIS A 145 -5.76 9.32 8.90
C HIS A 145 -4.94 10.23 7.98
N PHE A 146 -5.57 11.26 7.41
CA PHE A 146 -4.95 12.19 6.44
C PHE A 146 -4.63 13.58 7.01
N GLY A 147 -4.94 13.84 8.30
CA GLY A 147 -4.76 15.13 8.97
C GLY A 147 -5.83 16.19 8.63
N VAL A 148 -6.36 16.18 7.41
CA VAL A 148 -7.33 17.16 6.88
C VAL A 148 -8.67 16.53 6.51
N PRO A 149 -9.79 17.30 6.47
CA PRO A 149 -11.08 16.81 5.98
C PRO A 149 -11.08 16.44 4.49
N PRO A 150 -11.98 15.56 4.02
CA PRO A 150 -12.08 15.12 2.61
C PRO A 150 -12.02 16.23 1.56
N GLN A 151 -12.85 17.26 1.74
CA GLN A 151 -12.96 18.37 0.79
C GLN A 151 -11.71 19.27 0.77
N SER A 152 -10.97 19.35 1.87
CA SER A 152 -9.68 20.05 1.90
C SER A 152 -8.57 19.23 1.23
N PHE A 153 -8.61 17.89 1.37
CA PHE A 153 -7.64 16.98 0.77
C PHE A 153 -7.62 17.09 -0.76
N ILE A 154 -8.80 17.07 -1.40
CA ILE A 154 -8.91 17.23 -2.87
C ILE A 154 -8.43 18.61 -3.34
N ARG A 155 -8.80 19.69 -2.64
CA ARG A 155 -8.32 21.05 -2.95
C ARG A 155 -6.82 21.26 -2.77
N SER A 156 -6.11 20.34 -2.12
CA SER A 156 -4.64 20.35 -1.99
C SER A 156 -3.93 19.33 -2.88
N ALA A 157 -4.68 18.55 -3.66
CA ALA A 157 -4.17 17.49 -4.53
C ALA A 157 -4.28 17.83 -6.03
N GLY A 158 -4.89 18.97 -6.35
CA GLY A 158 -4.82 19.65 -7.65
C GLY A 158 -4.22 21.04 -7.50
#